data_AF-A0A2P5NVV0-F1
#
_entry.id   AF-A0A2P5NVV0-F1
#
_cell.length_a   1.000
_cell.length_b   1.000
_cell.length_c   1.000
_cell.angle_alpha   90.00
_cell.angle_beta   90.00
_cell.angle_gamma   90.00
#
_symmetry.space_group_name_H-M   'P 1'
#
loop_
_entity.id
_entity.type
_entity.pdbx_description
1 polymer ?
#
loop_
_entity_poly.entity_id
_entity_poly.type
_entity_poly.pdbx_seq_one_letter_code
_entity_poly.pdbx_strand_id
1 'polypeptide(L)' 'MNISFTVAVVGNPNCGKTTLFNVLTGSRQHVGNWPGVTVEKKTGEYTFANQRIELVDLPGTYSLEA' A
#
# COMPACT_ATOMS: atom_id res chain seq x y z
N MET A 1 16.23 -12.22 0.92
CA MET A 1 15.47 -12.13 -0.35
C MET A 1 15.11 -10.68 -0.59
N ASN A 2 15.54 -10.11 -1.71
CA ASN A 2 15.24 -8.72 -2.08
C ASN A 2 13.76 -8.58 -2.47
N ILE A 3 13.26 -7.36 -2.42
CA ILE A 3 11.95 -7.02 -2.99
C ILE A 3 12.07 -7.09 -4.51
N SER A 4 11.17 -7.85 -5.14
CA SER A 4 11.14 -8.04 -6.59
C SER A 4 10.29 -6.98 -7.28
N PHE A 5 9.21 -6.55 -6.62
CA PHE A 5 8.27 -5.56 -7.15
C PHE A 5 7.73 -4.67 -6.04
N THR A 6 7.49 -3.40 -6.38
CA THR A 6 6.71 -2.47 -5.56
C THR A 6 5.41 -2.16 -6.29
N VAL A 7 4.28 -2.36 -5.61
CA VAL A 7 2.93 -2.22 -6.15
C VAL A 7 2.18 -1.18 -5.32
N ALA A 8 1.55 -0.22 -5.98
CA ALA A 8 0.71 0.78 -5.33
C ALA A 8 -0.77 0.41 -5.44
N VAL A 9 -1.52 0.55 -4.34
CA VAL A 9 -2.97 0.41 -4.31
C VAL A 9 -3.59 1.80 -4.41
N VAL A 10 -4.33 2.04 -5.50
CA VAL A 10 -5.00 3.31 -5.79
C VAL A 10 -6.49 3.09 -5.97
N GLY A 11 -7.30 4.07 -5.60
CA GLY A 11 -8.74 4.05 -5.81
C GLY A 11 -9.48 4.97 -4.85
N ASN A 12 -10.78 5.09 -5.07
CA ASN A 12 -11.63 6.03 -4.35
C ASN A 12 -11.61 5.82 -2.82
N PRO A 13 -11.88 6.85 -2.03
CA PRO A 13 -12.24 6.69 -0.63
C PRO A 13 -13.35 5.64 -0.47
N ASN A 14 -13.27 4.81 0.57
CA ASN A 14 -14.27 3.80 0.92
C ASN A 14 -14.51 2.66 -0.12
N CYS A 15 -13.64 2.45 -1.11
CA CYS A 15 -13.79 1.35 -2.08
C CYS A 15 -13.16 0.01 -1.66
N GLY A 16 -12.74 -0.13 -0.39
CA GLY A 16 -12.16 -1.38 0.14
C GLY A 16 -10.64 -1.54 0.01
N LYS A 17 -9.89 -0.49 -0.36
CA LYS A 17 -8.41 -0.54 -0.49
C LYS A 17 -7.72 -1.07 0.78
N THR A 18 -8.09 -0.53 1.93
CA THR A 18 -7.51 -0.93 3.22
C THR A 18 -7.81 -2.39 3.54
N THR A 19 -8.99 -2.89 3.17
CA THR A 19 -9.33 -4.32 3.30
C THR A 19 -8.43 -5.19 2.41
N LEU A 20 -8.25 -4.81 1.14
CA LEU A 20 -7.35 -5.51 0.22
C LEU A 20 -5.90 -5.51 0.73
N PHE A 21 -5.41 -4.36 1.17
CA PHE A 21 -4.07 -4.20 1.74
C PHE A 21 -3.88 -5.14 2.93
N ASN A 22 -4.81 -5.13 3.90
CA ASN A 22 -4.73 -5.97 5.10
C ASN A 22 -4.75 -7.47 4.78
N VAL A 23 -5.57 -7.90 3.83
CA VAL A 23 -5.64 -9.32 3.42
C VAL A 23 -4.34 -9.78 2.77
N LEU A 24 -3.71 -8.94 1.96
CA LEU A 24 -2.44 -9.28 1.28
C LEU A 24 -1.25 -9.26 2.25
N THR A 25 -1.10 -8.21 3.05
CA THR A 25 0.10 -8.00 3.88
C THR A 25 0.03 -8.67 5.24
N GLY A 26 -1.18 -8.96 5.74
CA GLY A 26 -1.37 -9.49 7.09
C GLY A 26 -0.69 -8.61 8.15
N SER A 27 0.11 -9.21 9.03
CA SER A 27 0.88 -8.50 10.05
C SER A 27 2.17 -7.86 9.54
N ARG A 28 2.61 -8.13 8.31
CA ARG A 28 3.83 -7.57 7.71
C ARG A 28 3.56 -6.21 7.10
N GLN A 29 3.09 -5.29 7.93
CA GLN A 29 2.77 -3.92 7.55
C GLN A 29 3.42 -2.92 8.50
N HIS A 30 3.72 -1.74 7.97
CA HIS A 30 4.28 -0.62 8.68
C HIS A 30 3.53 0.65 8.30
N VAL A 31 3.23 1.46 9.31
CA VAL A 31 2.57 2.76 9.17
C VAL A 31 3.57 3.83 9.56
N GLY A 32 3.82 4.75 8.63
CA GLY A 32 4.63 5.94 8.84
C GLY A 32 3.96 7.15 8.22
N ASN A 33 4.73 8.21 8.00
CA ASN A 33 4.27 9.41 7.30
C ASN A 33 4.96 9.52 5.95
N TRP A 34 4.29 10.14 4.98
CA TRP A 34 4.93 10.56 3.74
C TRP A 34 6.01 11.61 4.02
N PRO A 35 7.14 11.60 3.28
CA PRO A 35 8.21 12.55 3.49
C PRO A 35 7.71 14.01 3.44
N GLY A 36 8.00 14.77 4.48
CA GLY A 36 7.69 16.21 4.54
C GLY A 36 6.23 16.57 4.82
N VAL A 37 5.36 15.59 5.09
CA VAL A 37 3.94 15.84 5.41
C VAL A 37 3.44 14.95 6.55
N THR A 38 2.27 15.26 7.10
CA THR A 38 1.59 14.46 8.16
C THR A 38 0.65 13.40 7.59
N VAL A 39 0.64 13.21 6.27
CA VAL A 39 -0.21 12.21 5.61
C VAL A 39 0.35 10.82 5.92
N GLU A 40 -0.53 9.94 6.38
CA GLU A 40 -0.20 8.54 6.67
C GLU A 40 0.24 7.79 5.41
N LYS A 41 1.32 7.01 5.54
CA LYS A 41 1.83 6.09 4.53
C LYS A 41 1.79 4.68 5.10
N LYS A 42 0.98 3.79 4.51
CA LYS A 42 1.00 2.36 4.83
C LYS A 42 1.80 1.61 3.78
N THR A 43 2.71 0.79 4.25
CA THR A 43 3.51 -0.12 3.44
C THR A 43 3.43 -1.51 4.05
N GLY A 44 3.44 -2.54 3.23
CA GLY A 44 3.49 -3.90 3.73
C GLY A 44 4.04 -4.83 2.69
N GLU A 45 4.23 -6.08 3.08
CA GLU A 45 4.88 -7.05 2.21
C GLU A 45 4.13 -8.36 2.18
N TYR A 46 4.09 -8.98 1.01
CA TYR A 46 3.55 -10.32 0.82
C TYR A 46 4.36 -11.10 -0.22
N THR A 47 4.17 -12.42 -0.24
CA THR A 47 4.83 -13.29 -1.20
C THR A 47 3.80 -13.88 -2.15
N PHE A 48 4.04 -13.76 -3.45
CA PHE A 48 3.23 -14.37 -4.49
C PHE A 48 4.14 -14.96 -5.56
N ALA A 49 3.89 -16.21 -5.97
CA ALA A 49 4.71 -16.91 -6.96
C ALA A 49 6.23 -16.84 -6.67
N ASN A 50 6.62 -17.02 -5.41
CA ASN A 50 8.01 -16.94 -4.93
C ASN A 50 8.69 -15.57 -5.11
N GLN A 51 7.92 -14.51 -5.36
CA GLN A 51 8.38 -13.12 -5.43
C GLN A 51 7.96 -12.36 -4.16
N ARG A 52 8.87 -11.58 -3.57
CA ARG A 52 8.54 -10.68 -2.46
C ARG A 52 8.06 -9.35 -3.04
N ILE A 53 6.85 -8.96 -2.70
CA ILE A 53 6.19 -7.77 -3.22
C ILE A 53 5.99 -6.79 -2.08
N GLU A 54 6.46 -5.55 -2.26
CA GLU A 54 6.09 -4.42 -1.44
C GLU A 54 4.76 -3.86 -1.93
N LEU A 55 3.79 -3.72 -1.04
CA LEU A 55 2.51 -3.10 -1.30
C LEU A 55 2.46 -1.74 -0.60
N VAL A 56 2.08 -0.69 -1.32
CA VAL A 56 1.96 0.67 -0.80
C VAL A 56 0.50 1.12 -0.90
N ASP A 57 -0.15 1.40 0.22
CA ASP A 57 -1.51 1.96 0.23
C ASP A 57 -1.41 3.48 -0.01
N LEU A 58 -1.99 3.96 -1.10
CA LEU A 58 -2.05 5.38 -1.40
C LEU A 58 -3.34 6.01 -0.84
N PRO A 59 -3.32 7.30 -0.46
CA PRO A 59 -4.52 8.00 -0.06
C PRO A 59 -5.63 7.85 -1.10
N GLY A 60 -6.86 7.65 -0.62
CA GLY A 60 -8.01 7.54 -1.50
C GLY A 60 -8.24 8.86 -2.24
N THR A 61 -8.37 8.81 -3.56
CA THR A 61 -8.69 9.97 -4.37
C THR A 61 -9.77 9.64 -5.41
N TYR A 62 -10.62 10.62 -5.73
CA TYR A 62 -11.64 10.52 -6.78
C TYR A 62 -11.10 10.95 -8.16
N SER A 63 -10.03 11.76 -8.18
CA SER A 63 -9.37 12.24 -9.40
C SER A 63 -7.87 12.43 -9.15
N LEU A 64 -7.07 12.36 -10.21
CA LEU A 64 -5.64 12.70 -10.19
C LEU A 64 -5.37 14.09 -10.77
N GLU A 65 -6.43 14.79 -11.18
CA GLU A 65 -6.36 16.16 -11.66
C GLU A 65 -6.10 17.11 -10.48
N ALA A 66 -5.35 18.18 -10.76
CA ALA A 66 -4.96 19.22 -9.80
C ALA A 66 -5.85 20.46 -9.91
#